data_AF-A0A8H7RFE9-F1
#
_entry.id   AF-A0A8H7RFE9-F1
#
_cell.length_a   1.000
_cell.length_b   1.000
_cell.length_c   1.000
_cell.angle_alpha   90.00
_cell.angle_beta   90.00
_cell.angle_gamma   90.00
#
_symmetry.space_group_name_H-M   'P 1'
#
loop_
_entity.id
_entity.type
_entity.pdbx_description
1 polymer ?
#
loop_
_entity_poly.entity_id
_entity_poly.type
_entity_poly.pdbx_seq_one_letter_code
_entity_poly.pdbx_strand_id
1 'polypeptide(L)'
;MLTLGQASYLVLGYKINAENRQKAKKQLQTCGLLAIHIREQDPLRPIAIGQEVFERDPFTFITYPSTPTLVPTDPVSCDDNNVDQINFDLDNNNRDSSSNESSNKYTDNDNDNDVNKNNHYNSSNHNDDNKSSNTDNSDNNHKNNNNNDHDTEHVNNDKKNNHGTKNIATRKRKKGKNIVPFCKERLLHIMGSIATTNKPSDTDNYNYVYMTTEAQHELMKEFFPDLEQYGMTDRLQYWIGQSNIWGPRKRITEHGERKYGRHLWIIVKEMREFLVESTDSITAYWDHLKNEIDYITIGYARKSPTKEDDASRTRLLQLMTDKLYFRMKCEEVYVSPQCFANEPILERDSPPLDHFYSSIKDCNGGITDLTKRIHYTQKNIRLAIIDYAGLSTSPNDVRNFFKTYPNIKEIAIDHGKSIEILTQYQILESSDAEKFNCRSSLVKRSK
;
A
#
# COMPACT_ATOMS: atom_id res chain seq x y z
N MET A 1 -0.41 -10.52 -5.72
CA MET A 1 -0.51 -10.82 -7.16
C MET A 1 -0.49 -12.33 -7.26
N LEU A 2 -1.37 -12.95 -8.07
CA LEU A 2 -1.39 -14.40 -8.19
C LEU A 2 -0.05 -14.89 -8.76
N THR A 3 0.41 -16.08 -8.39
CA THR A 3 1.47 -16.76 -9.11
C THR A 3 0.91 -17.42 -10.37
N LEU A 4 1.77 -17.77 -11.32
CA LEU A 4 1.37 -18.47 -12.55
C LEU A 4 0.62 -19.76 -12.24
N GLY A 5 1.08 -20.52 -11.23
CA GLY A 5 0.37 -21.73 -10.80
C GLY A 5 -1.01 -21.42 -10.21
N GLN A 6 -1.15 -20.29 -9.50
CA GLN A 6 -2.42 -19.86 -8.95
C GLN A 6 -3.41 -19.40 -10.03
N ALA A 7 -2.94 -18.57 -10.95
CA ALA A 7 -3.73 -18.12 -12.07
C ALA A 7 -4.16 -19.28 -12.98
N SER A 8 -3.27 -20.23 -13.23
CA SER A 8 -3.55 -21.38 -14.09
C SER A 8 -4.70 -22.24 -13.59
N TYR A 9 -4.80 -22.47 -12.26
CA TYR A 9 -5.87 -23.29 -11.73
C TYR A 9 -7.21 -22.53 -11.71
N LEU A 10 -7.19 -21.21 -11.44
CA LEU A 10 -8.40 -20.39 -11.43
C LEU A 10 -9.05 -20.34 -12.81
N VAL A 11 -8.22 -20.19 -13.85
CA VAL A 11 -8.65 -20.22 -15.25
C VAL A 11 -9.29 -21.57 -15.64
N LEU A 12 -8.78 -22.67 -15.09
CA LEU A 12 -9.28 -24.04 -15.38
C LEU A 12 -10.36 -24.53 -14.40
N GLY A 13 -10.74 -23.73 -13.40
CA GLY A 13 -11.76 -24.10 -12.41
C GLY A 13 -11.37 -25.26 -11.48
N TYR A 14 -10.08 -25.51 -11.26
CA TYR A 14 -9.62 -26.59 -10.38
C TYR A 14 -9.70 -26.22 -8.90
N LYS A 15 -9.93 -27.23 -8.06
CA LYS A 15 -9.84 -27.08 -6.60
C LYS A 15 -8.41 -26.76 -6.17
N ILE A 16 -8.25 -25.85 -5.22
CA ILE A 16 -6.95 -25.34 -4.75
C ILE A 16 -6.20 -26.45 -4.00
N ASN A 17 -5.18 -27.03 -4.63
CA ASN A 17 -4.18 -27.87 -3.96
C ASN A 17 -2.84 -27.83 -4.75
N ALA A 18 -1.75 -28.31 -4.16
CA ALA A 18 -0.41 -28.21 -4.74
C ALA A 18 -0.25 -29.01 -6.05
N GLU A 19 -0.86 -30.19 -6.13
CA GLU A 19 -0.85 -31.07 -7.29
C GLU A 19 -1.56 -30.44 -8.49
N ASN A 20 -2.75 -29.89 -8.27
CA ASN A 20 -3.55 -29.21 -9.28
C ASN A 20 -2.87 -27.94 -9.81
N ARG A 21 -2.04 -27.25 -9.03
CA ARG A 21 -1.25 -26.10 -9.52
C ARG A 21 -0.25 -26.52 -10.60
N GLN A 22 0.44 -27.64 -10.41
CA GLN A 22 1.38 -28.17 -11.40
C GLN A 22 0.63 -28.71 -12.63
N LYS A 23 -0.46 -29.46 -12.39
CA LYS A 23 -1.31 -30.01 -13.45
C LYS A 23 -1.92 -28.91 -14.32
N ALA A 24 -2.48 -27.87 -13.71
CA ALA A 24 -3.08 -26.73 -14.41
C ALA A 24 -2.07 -25.98 -15.27
N LYS A 25 -0.88 -25.71 -14.71
CA LYS A 25 0.21 -25.06 -15.45
C LYS A 25 0.61 -25.88 -16.68
N LYS A 26 0.82 -27.20 -16.51
CA LYS A 26 1.19 -28.11 -17.59
C LYS A 26 0.09 -28.18 -18.66
N GLN A 27 -1.18 -28.21 -18.24
CA GLN A 27 -2.31 -28.27 -19.16
C GLN A 27 -2.45 -27.01 -20.02
N LEU A 28 -2.34 -25.82 -19.43
CA LEU A 28 -2.35 -24.57 -20.20
C LEU A 28 -1.20 -24.54 -21.21
N GLN A 29 0.01 -24.93 -20.79
CA GLN A 29 1.17 -25.02 -21.68
C GLN A 29 0.95 -26.01 -22.84
N THR A 30 0.44 -27.20 -22.57
CA THR A 30 0.13 -28.20 -23.60
C THR A 30 -0.93 -27.71 -24.59
N CYS A 31 -1.87 -26.87 -24.14
CA CYS A 31 -2.90 -26.27 -24.99
C CYS A 31 -2.44 -25.00 -25.71
N GLY A 32 -1.18 -24.57 -25.57
CA GLY A 32 -0.71 -23.31 -26.14
C GLY A 32 -1.39 -22.08 -25.51
N LEU A 33 -1.85 -22.19 -24.27
CA LEU A 33 -2.52 -21.13 -23.52
C LEU A 33 -1.62 -20.58 -22.41
N LEU A 34 -1.80 -19.30 -22.09
CA LEU A 34 -1.16 -18.62 -20.98
C LEU A 34 -2.23 -18.06 -20.03
N ALA A 35 -2.02 -18.23 -18.73
CA ALA A 35 -2.78 -17.51 -17.72
C ALA A 35 -2.20 -16.10 -17.56
N ILE A 36 -3.03 -15.08 -17.80
CA ILE A 36 -2.65 -13.66 -17.77
C ILE A 36 -3.73 -12.84 -17.07
N HIS A 37 -3.43 -11.57 -16.77
CA HIS A 37 -4.46 -10.55 -16.52
C HIS A 37 -4.31 -9.38 -17.47
N ILE A 38 -5.39 -8.64 -17.68
CA ILE A 38 -5.36 -7.43 -18.49
C ILE A 38 -4.69 -6.31 -17.68
N ARG A 39 -3.81 -5.55 -18.33
CA ARG A 39 -3.15 -4.37 -17.75
C ARG A 39 -4.23 -3.36 -17.35
N GLU A 40 -4.09 -2.76 -16.17
CA GLU A 40 -5.06 -1.83 -15.57
C GLU A 40 -6.41 -2.47 -15.14
N GLN A 41 -6.55 -3.79 -15.25
CA GLN A 41 -7.66 -4.54 -14.66
C GLN A 41 -7.23 -5.30 -13.40
N ASP A 42 -8.22 -5.88 -12.72
CA ASP A 42 -8.02 -6.63 -11.49
C ASP A 42 -7.09 -7.86 -11.73
N PRO A 43 -5.87 -7.89 -11.15
CA PRO A 43 -4.95 -9.00 -11.30
C PRO A 43 -5.42 -10.27 -10.58
N LEU A 44 -6.53 -10.23 -9.83
CA LEU A 44 -7.13 -11.40 -9.19
C LEU A 44 -8.13 -12.14 -10.09
N ARG A 45 -8.38 -11.63 -11.30
CA ARG A 45 -9.25 -12.28 -12.30
C ARG A 45 -8.43 -12.76 -13.50
N PRO A 46 -7.73 -13.90 -13.37
CA PRO A 46 -6.91 -14.44 -14.45
C PRO A 46 -7.80 -14.94 -15.59
N ILE A 47 -7.32 -14.78 -16.82
CA ILE A 47 -7.93 -15.33 -18.03
C ILE A 47 -6.90 -16.17 -18.80
N ALA A 48 -7.37 -17.17 -19.54
CA ALA A 48 -6.55 -17.88 -20.52
C ALA A 48 -6.59 -17.13 -21.85
N ILE A 49 -5.43 -16.91 -22.45
CA ILE A 49 -5.32 -16.49 -23.85
C ILE A 49 -4.33 -17.39 -24.59
N GLY A 50 -4.48 -17.50 -25.91
CA GLY A 50 -3.49 -18.18 -26.74
C GLY A 50 -2.13 -17.50 -26.63
N GLN A 51 -1.05 -18.29 -26.60
CA GLN A 51 0.31 -17.78 -26.57
C GLN A 51 0.59 -16.81 -27.73
N GLU A 52 0.10 -17.12 -28.94
CA GLU A 52 0.22 -16.22 -30.10
C GLU A 52 -0.54 -14.89 -29.92
N VAL A 53 -1.66 -14.90 -29.18
CA VAL A 53 -2.44 -13.68 -28.86
C VAL A 53 -1.66 -12.83 -27.86
N PHE A 54 -1.01 -13.46 -26.88
CA PHE A 54 -0.12 -12.79 -25.94
C PHE A 54 1.09 -12.16 -26.66
N GLU A 55 1.73 -12.89 -27.57
CA GLU A 55 2.87 -12.41 -28.35
C GLU A 55 2.51 -11.26 -29.30
N ARG A 56 1.28 -11.27 -29.85
CA ARG A 56 0.74 -10.19 -30.69
C ARG A 56 0.46 -8.91 -29.91
N ASP A 57 0.08 -9.00 -28.63
CA ASP A 57 -0.27 -7.83 -27.80
C ASP A 57 0.27 -7.93 -26.36
N PRO A 58 1.60 -7.86 -26.16
CA PRO A 58 2.23 -8.02 -24.84
C PRO A 58 2.00 -6.81 -23.92
N PHE A 59 1.38 -5.73 -24.40
CA PHE A 59 1.09 -4.54 -23.60
C PHE A 59 -0.27 -4.60 -22.94
N THR A 60 -1.24 -5.26 -23.56
CA THR A 60 -2.58 -5.44 -22.97
C THR A 60 -2.57 -6.52 -21.90
N PHE A 61 -1.68 -7.50 -21.98
CA PHE A 61 -1.68 -8.66 -21.09
C PHE A 61 -0.41 -8.73 -20.22
N ILE A 62 -0.57 -9.10 -18.96
CA ILE A 62 0.52 -9.29 -18.00
C ILE A 62 0.53 -10.75 -17.54
N THR A 63 1.69 -11.40 -17.63
CA THR A 63 1.90 -12.75 -17.12
C THR A 63 2.12 -12.74 -15.62
N TYR A 64 1.65 -13.79 -14.97
CA TYR A 64 1.88 -13.99 -13.54
C TYR A 64 3.29 -14.55 -13.26
N PRO A 65 3.93 -14.15 -12.16
CA PRO A 65 5.25 -14.63 -11.78
C PRO A 65 5.20 -16.12 -11.45
N SER A 66 6.25 -16.85 -11.80
CA SER A 66 6.37 -18.24 -11.37
C SER A 66 6.40 -18.32 -9.84
N THR A 67 5.72 -19.31 -9.27
CA THR A 67 5.86 -19.61 -7.83
C THR A 67 7.35 -19.89 -7.54
N PRO A 68 7.97 -19.25 -6.54
CA PRO A 68 9.33 -19.57 -6.14
C PRO A 68 9.41 -21.06 -5.81
N THR A 69 10.27 -21.79 -6.51
CA THR A 69 10.57 -23.17 -6.16
C THR A 69 11.34 -23.13 -4.85
N LEU A 70 10.72 -23.54 -3.75
CA LEU A 70 11.45 -23.92 -2.55
C LEU A 70 12.24 -25.18 -2.92
N VAL A 71 13.46 -25.00 -3.42
CA VAL A 71 14.40 -26.10 -3.54
C VAL A 71 14.71 -26.53 -2.11
N PRO A 72 14.49 -27.80 -1.73
CA PRO A 72 14.98 -28.29 -0.45
C PRO A 72 16.50 -28.15 -0.47
N THR A 73 17.05 -27.32 0.40
CA THR A 73 18.49 -27.33 0.64
C THR A 73 18.81 -28.68 1.28
N ASP A 74 19.60 -29.48 0.58
CA ASP A 74 20.03 -30.80 1.05
C ASP A 74 20.58 -30.72 2.49
N PRO A 75 20.20 -31.66 3.37
CA PRO A 75 20.79 -31.74 4.69
C PRO A 75 22.26 -32.15 4.55
N VAL A 76 23.11 -31.36 5.20
CA VAL A 76 24.53 -31.64 5.41
C VAL A 76 24.71 -33.08 5.88
N SER A 77 25.53 -33.82 5.15
CA SER A 77 26.00 -35.16 5.47
C SER A 77 26.73 -35.19 6.81
N CYS A 78 26.25 -36.02 7.73
CA CYS A 78 27.09 -36.67 8.72
C CYS A 78 26.91 -38.18 8.57
N ASP A 79 27.95 -38.83 8.05
CA ASP A 79 28.10 -40.28 8.08
C ASP A 79 28.18 -40.78 9.53
N ASP A 80 27.41 -41.83 9.85
CA ASP A 80 27.99 -43.10 10.34
C ASP A 80 26.91 -44.18 10.55
N ASN A 81 27.02 -45.24 9.73
CA ASN A 81 26.84 -46.67 10.01
C ASN A 81 25.46 -47.28 10.40
N ASN A 82 24.81 -47.83 9.36
CA ASN A 82 24.58 -49.27 9.09
C ASN A 82 23.58 -50.12 9.94
N VAL A 83 22.87 -51.00 9.20
CA VAL A 83 22.10 -52.22 9.59
C VAL A 83 20.66 -51.93 10.06
N ASP A 84 19.54 -52.43 9.50
CA ASP A 84 19.24 -53.65 8.74
C ASP A 84 17.99 -53.51 7.83
N GLN A 85 17.92 -54.40 6.83
CA GLN A 85 16.87 -54.62 5.82
C GLN A 85 15.50 -55.00 6.43
N ILE A 86 14.38 -54.54 5.83
CA ILE A 86 13.24 -55.40 5.42
C ILE A 86 12.55 -54.78 4.19
N ASN A 87 12.62 -55.49 3.05
CA ASN A 87 11.82 -55.28 1.85
C ASN A 87 10.37 -55.74 2.07
N PHE A 88 9.40 -55.02 1.49
CA PHE A 88 8.23 -55.65 0.88
C PHE A 88 7.84 -54.88 -0.38
N ASP A 89 8.19 -55.49 -1.51
CA ASP A 89 7.57 -55.25 -2.81
C ASP A 89 6.10 -55.66 -2.75
N LEU A 90 5.24 -54.90 -3.42
CA LEU A 90 4.23 -55.47 -4.31
C LEU A 90 3.66 -54.38 -5.21
N ASP A 91 4.13 -54.43 -6.46
CA ASP A 91 3.40 -54.03 -7.65
C ASP A 91 1.94 -54.50 -7.60
N ASN A 92 0.99 -53.66 -8.04
CA ASN A 92 0.29 -54.04 -9.26
C ASN A 92 -0.42 -52.89 -9.98
N ASN A 93 0.06 -52.76 -11.21
CA ASN A 93 -0.43 -52.04 -12.35
C ASN A 93 -1.84 -52.49 -12.80
N ASN A 94 -2.69 -51.48 -13.06
CA ASN A 94 -3.33 -51.19 -14.35
C ASN A 94 -4.57 -51.95 -14.87
N ARG A 95 -5.42 -51.14 -15.52
CA ARG A 95 -6.34 -51.41 -16.66
C ARG A 95 -7.62 -52.20 -16.36
N ASP A 96 -8.75 -52.00 -17.05
CA ASP A 96 -9.21 -51.05 -18.07
C ASP A 96 -10.76 -51.23 -18.12
N SER A 97 -11.53 -50.15 -18.23
CA SER A 97 -12.40 -49.81 -19.38
C SER A 97 -13.81 -50.41 -19.44
N SER A 98 -14.73 -49.50 -19.87
CA SER A 98 -16.07 -49.71 -20.46
C SER A 98 -17.20 -50.15 -19.50
N SER A 99 -18.46 -49.71 -19.60
CA SER A 99 -19.19 -48.74 -20.45
C SER A 99 -20.60 -48.54 -19.85
N ASN A 100 -21.34 -47.56 -20.40
CA ASN A 100 -22.81 -47.44 -20.56
C ASN A 100 -23.35 -46.09 -20.05
N GLU A 101 -23.67 -45.18 -20.97
CA GLU A 101 -25.01 -44.95 -21.58
C GLU A 101 -25.96 -44.23 -20.61
N SER A 102 -26.26 -42.94 -20.80
CA SER A 102 -27.15 -42.30 -21.79
C SER A 102 -28.58 -42.09 -21.25
N SER A 103 -29.20 -40.97 -21.68
CA SER A 103 -30.59 -40.47 -21.43
C SER A 103 -30.74 -39.58 -20.18
N ASN A 104 -31.47 -38.45 -20.14
CA ASN A 104 -32.34 -37.67 -21.03
C ASN A 104 -32.41 -36.23 -20.40
N LYS A 105 -32.24 -35.10 -21.12
CA LYS A 105 -33.19 -34.34 -21.98
C LYS A 105 -34.17 -33.38 -21.26
N TYR A 106 -34.26 -32.15 -21.82
CA TYR A 106 -35.28 -31.07 -21.71
C TYR A 106 -35.12 -30.04 -20.57
N THR A 107 -35.33 -28.71 -20.75
CA THR A 107 -35.77 -27.87 -21.88
C THR A 107 -35.42 -26.39 -21.63
N ASP A 108 -35.34 -25.65 -22.73
CA ASP A 108 -35.23 -24.20 -22.92
C ASP A 108 -36.34 -23.35 -22.26
N ASN A 109 -36.07 -22.06 -22.04
CA ASN A 109 -36.65 -20.99 -22.88
C ASN A 109 -36.30 -19.56 -22.44
N ASP A 110 -36.16 -18.75 -23.49
CA ASP A 110 -35.88 -17.31 -23.62
C ASP A 110 -36.88 -16.37 -22.94
N ASN A 111 -36.47 -15.11 -22.71
CA ASN A 111 -37.00 -13.99 -23.51
C ASN A 111 -36.43 -12.60 -23.15
N ASP A 112 -36.29 -11.83 -24.23
CA ASP A 112 -35.93 -10.42 -24.40
C ASP A 112 -36.87 -9.41 -23.72
N ASN A 113 -36.34 -8.19 -23.46
CA ASN A 113 -36.77 -6.94 -24.12
C ASN A 113 -36.27 -5.68 -23.37
N ASP A 114 -35.25 -5.04 -23.96
CA ASP A 114 -35.32 -3.79 -24.74
C ASP A 114 -36.06 -2.52 -24.23
N VAL A 115 -35.49 -1.37 -24.64
CA VAL A 115 -36.08 -0.01 -24.84
C VAL A 115 -36.02 1.07 -23.73
N ASN A 116 -34.99 1.93 -23.84
CA ASN A 116 -35.02 3.35 -24.26
C ASN A 116 -35.89 4.41 -23.50
N LYS A 117 -35.28 5.51 -23.00
CA LYS A 117 -35.51 6.90 -23.49
C LYS A 117 -34.83 8.01 -22.66
N ASN A 118 -34.26 8.95 -23.44
CA ASN A 118 -33.78 10.29 -23.10
C ASN A 118 -34.82 11.21 -22.43
N ASN A 119 -34.34 12.26 -21.73
CA ASN A 119 -34.73 13.64 -22.03
C ASN A 119 -33.77 14.71 -21.44
N HIS A 120 -33.38 15.62 -22.32
CA HIS A 120 -32.82 16.96 -22.08
C HIS A 120 -33.87 17.92 -21.50
N TYR A 121 -33.44 18.93 -20.73
CA TYR A 121 -33.89 20.32 -20.92
C TYR A 121 -32.87 21.33 -20.36
N ASN A 122 -32.78 22.46 -21.07
CA ASN A 122 -31.85 23.59 -21.00
C ASN A 122 -32.25 24.71 -20.01
N SER A 123 -31.29 25.63 -19.81
CA SER A 123 -31.44 27.08 -19.49
C SER A 123 -31.59 27.45 -18.00
N SER A 124 -31.07 28.55 -17.45
CA SER A 124 -30.76 29.86 -18.05
C SER A 124 -29.68 30.66 -17.29
N ASN A 125 -29.03 31.57 -18.02
CA ASN A 125 -28.20 32.69 -17.55
C ASN A 125 -28.94 33.72 -16.67
N HIS A 126 -28.21 34.35 -15.75
CA HIS A 126 -28.38 35.77 -15.41
C HIS A 126 -27.05 36.43 -15.05
N ASN A 127 -26.79 37.55 -15.73
CA ASN A 127 -25.74 38.53 -15.44
C ASN A 127 -26.12 39.35 -14.20
N ASP A 128 -25.15 39.94 -13.52
CA ASP A 128 -25.12 41.41 -13.35
C ASP A 128 -23.77 41.88 -12.80
N ASP A 129 -23.19 42.84 -13.53
CA ASP A 129 -22.10 43.71 -13.13
C ASP A 129 -22.57 44.68 -12.03
N ASN A 130 -21.70 45.03 -11.08
CA ASN A 130 -21.52 46.45 -10.76
C ASN A 130 -20.22 46.80 -10.02
N LYS A 131 -19.70 47.95 -10.47
CA LYS A 131 -18.47 48.67 -10.14
C LYS A 131 -18.51 49.42 -8.80
N SER A 132 -17.31 49.93 -8.45
CA SER A 132 -17.00 51.22 -7.79
C SER A 132 -16.69 51.08 -6.28
N SER A 133 -15.72 51.75 -5.66
CA SER A 133 -14.57 52.61 -6.01
C SER A 133 -14.05 53.22 -4.68
N ASN A 134 -12.74 53.48 -4.59
CA ASN A 134 -12.06 54.47 -3.71
C ASN A 134 -12.10 54.20 -2.18
N THR A 135 -11.13 54.56 -1.34
CA THR A 135 -10.19 55.71 -1.29
C THR A 135 -9.03 55.39 -0.33
N ASP A 136 -7.81 55.80 -0.72
CA ASP A 136 -6.81 56.64 -0.03
C ASP A 136 -6.40 56.51 1.46
N ASN A 137 -5.08 56.76 1.63
CA ASN A 137 -4.35 57.39 2.75
C ASN A 137 -4.02 56.54 3.99
N SER A 138 -2.89 56.69 4.69
CA SER A 138 -1.60 57.39 4.52
C SER A 138 -0.81 57.17 5.84
N ASP A 139 0.52 57.11 5.75
CA ASP A 139 1.53 57.63 6.69
C ASP A 139 1.50 57.35 8.21
N ASN A 140 2.61 56.77 8.71
CA ASN A 140 3.61 57.36 9.63
C ASN A 140 4.27 56.27 10.52
N ASN A 141 5.59 56.03 10.45
CA ASN A 141 6.71 56.75 11.08
C ASN A 141 6.75 56.77 12.63
N HIS A 142 7.73 56.04 13.21
CA HIS A 142 8.68 56.40 14.30
C HIS A 142 9.11 55.14 15.07
N LYS A 143 10.39 54.76 15.04
CA LYS A 143 11.58 55.27 15.78
C LYS A 143 11.61 54.91 17.27
N ASN A 144 12.83 54.49 17.66
CA ASN A 144 13.47 54.57 18.97
C ASN A 144 13.10 53.50 20.01
N ASN A 145 13.99 53.01 20.86
CA ASN A 145 15.47 52.94 20.95
C ASN A 145 15.76 52.20 22.27
N ASN A 146 16.98 51.68 22.39
CA ASN A 146 17.81 51.66 23.60
C ASN A 146 17.77 50.50 24.63
N ASN A 147 19.01 50.03 24.87
CA ASN A 147 19.68 49.76 26.17
C ASN A 147 19.49 48.35 26.77
N ASN A 148 20.51 47.64 27.28
CA ASN A 148 21.82 48.01 27.82
C ASN A 148 22.83 46.84 27.76
N ASP A 149 24.11 47.20 27.70
CA ASP A 149 25.28 46.41 28.10
C ASP A 149 25.31 46.10 29.60
N HIS A 150 25.85 44.96 30.02
CA HIS A 150 27.09 44.89 30.83
C HIS A 150 27.48 43.43 31.19
N ASP A 151 28.77 43.14 30.94
CA ASP A 151 29.53 41.98 31.43
C ASP A 151 29.70 41.96 32.96
N THR A 152 29.89 40.77 33.56
CA THR A 152 31.19 40.22 34.04
C THR A 152 31.01 39.27 35.25
N GLU A 153 31.58 38.06 35.10
CA GLU A 153 32.17 37.11 36.07
C GLU A 153 31.68 36.97 37.53
N HIS A 154 31.42 35.71 37.94
CA HIS A 154 32.16 35.13 39.06
C HIS A 154 32.18 33.58 39.06
N VAL A 155 33.38 33.09 39.36
CA VAL A 155 33.87 31.72 39.57
C VAL A 155 33.16 31.02 40.74
N ASN A 156 32.92 29.70 40.62
CA ASN A 156 33.21 28.75 41.69
C ASN A 156 33.37 27.30 41.21
N ASN A 157 34.57 26.77 41.48
CA ASN A 157 34.95 25.36 41.39
C ASN A 157 34.37 24.57 42.56
N ASP A 158 33.93 23.33 42.29
CA ASP A 158 34.16 22.19 43.18
C ASP A 158 33.61 20.90 42.56
N LYS A 159 34.50 19.94 42.25
CA LYS A 159 34.44 18.54 42.78
C LYS A 159 35.40 17.59 42.06
N LYS A 160 36.46 17.27 42.80
CA LYS A 160 37.14 15.99 43.02
C LYS A 160 36.96 14.84 42.00
N ASN A 161 38.13 14.47 41.49
CA ASN A 161 38.54 13.21 40.87
C ASN A 161 37.99 11.93 41.53
N ASN A 162 37.63 10.95 40.70
CA ASN A 162 37.96 9.55 40.97
C ASN A 162 38.19 8.78 39.66
N HIS A 163 39.39 8.21 39.57
CA HIS A 163 39.84 7.32 38.50
C HIS A 163 39.17 5.95 38.65
N GLY A 164 38.53 5.47 37.58
CA GLY A 164 38.01 4.11 37.47
C GLY A 164 38.15 3.61 36.03
N THR A 165 39.02 2.62 35.87
CA THR A 165 39.50 2.01 34.62
C THR A 165 38.35 1.42 33.79
N LYS A 166 38.33 1.77 32.49
CA LYS A 166 37.36 1.28 31.51
C LYS A 166 37.64 -0.19 31.14
N ASN A 167 36.79 -1.10 31.62
CA ASN A 167 36.61 -2.42 31.00
C ASN A 167 35.43 -2.34 30.02
N ILE A 168 35.75 -2.20 28.73
CA ILE A 168 34.76 -2.28 27.64
C ILE A 168 34.42 -3.75 27.44
N ALA A 169 33.41 -4.23 28.17
CA ALA A 169 32.75 -5.49 27.86
C ALA A 169 31.80 -5.28 26.68
N THR A 170 32.18 -5.79 25.51
CA THR A 170 31.34 -5.89 24.31
C THR A 170 30.15 -6.83 24.57
N ARG A 171 29.06 -6.28 25.12
CA ARG A 171 27.78 -6.98 25.15
C ARG A 171 27.24 -7.07 23.72
N LYS A 172 27.47 -8.21 23.06
CA LYS A 172 26.65 -8.67 21.93
C LYS A 172 25.19 -8.63 22.36
N ARG A 173 24.44 -7.60 21.95
CA ARG A 173 22.99 -7.53 22.13
C ARG A 173 22.38 -8.65 21.29
N LYS A 174 21.77 -9.64 21.96
CA LYS A 174 20.85 -10.57 21.33
C LYS A 174 19.75 -9.76 20.64
N LYS A 175 19.51 -10.01 19.36
CA LYS A 175 18.34 -9.55 18.59
C LYS A 175 17.08 -9.97 19.36
N GLY A 176 16.49 -9.05 20.12
CA GLY A 176 15.17 -9.23 20.70
C GLY A 176 14.15 -9.22 19.56
N LYS A 177 13.17 -10.13 19.60
CA LYS A 177 12.01 -10.09 18.70
C LYS A 177 11.38 -8.71 18.81
N ASN A 178 11.20 -8.02 17.67
CA ASN A 178 10.53 -6.73 17.61
C ASN A 178 9.09 -6.90 18.10
N ILE A 179 8.82 -6.47 19.34
CA ILE A 179 7.45 -6.39 19.86
C ILE A 179 6.89 -5.06 19.37
N VAL A 180 5.95 -5.14 18.44
CA VAL A 180 5.22 -4.00 17.89
C VAL A 180 4.40 -3.35 19.01
N PRO A 181 4.48 -2.03 19.24
CA PRO A 181 3.63 -1.37 20.23
C PRO A 181 2.17 -1.36 19.77
N PHE A 182 1.27 -1.83 20.65
CA PHE A 182 -0.17 -1.88 20.43
C PHE A 182 -0.78 -0.48 20.19
N CYS A 183 -1.63 -0.36 19.16
CA CYS A 183 -2.39 0.84 18.83
C CYS A 183 -3.86 0.48 18.59
N LYS A 184 -4.77 1.12 19.33
CA LYS A 184 -6.22 0.90 19.27
C LYS A 184 -6.79 1.21 17.88
N GLU A 185 -6.36 2.28 17.25
CA GLU A 185 -6.87 2.74 15.96
C GLU A 185 -6.48 1.77 14.84
N ARG A 186 -5.25 1.24 14.89
CA ARG A 186 -4.78 0.19 13.97
C ARG A 186 -5.60 -1.09 14.13
N LEU A 187 -5.83 -1.53 15.36
CA LEU A 187 -6.68 -2.68 15.67
C LEU A 187 -8.07 -2.52 15.03
N LEU A 188 -8.73 -1.38 15.25
CA LEU A 188 -10.07 -1.12 14.69
C LEU A 188 -10.09 -1.05 13.16
N HIS A 189 -9.06 -0.48 12.54
CA HIS A 189 -8.94 -0.44 11.09
C HIS A 189 -8.81 -1.84 10.48
N ILE A 190 -7.96 -2.70 11.06
CA ILE A 190 -7.82 -4.10 10.61
C ILE A 190 -9.16 -4.83 10.80
N MET A 191 -9.82 -4.66 11.94
CA MET A 191 -11.14 -5.24 12.20
C MET A 191 -12.17 -4.85 11.14
N GLY A 192 -12.26 -3.58 10.78
CA GLY A 192 -13.17 -3.11 9.72
C GLY A 192 -12.80 -3.62 8.33
N SER A 193 -11.53 -3.98 8.11
CA SER A 193 -11.03 -4.46 6.82
C SER A 193 -11.22 -5.96 6.64
N ILE A 194 -11.13 -6.76 7.71
CA ILE A 194 -11.22 -8.23 7.65
C ILE A 194 -12.65 -8.75 7.81
N ALA A 195 -13.56 -7.93 8.33
CA ALA A 195 -14.93 -8.34 8.54
C ALA A 195 -15.91 -7.17 8.42
N THR A 196 -17.11 -7.46 7.91
CA THR A 196 -18.18 -6.47 7.72
C THR A 196 -19.54 -7.05 8.11
N THR A 197 -20.45 -6.18 8.55
CA THR A 197 -21.87 -6.54 8.79
C THR A 197 -22.68 -6.55 7.50
N ASN A 198 -22.26 -5.80 6.49
CA ASN A 198 -22.95 -5.68 5.22
C ASN A 198 -22.54 -6.84 4.30
N LYS A 199 -23.50 -7.38 3.54
CA LYS A 199 -23.19 -8.41 2.54
C LYS A 199 -22.21 -7.83 1.50
N PRO A 200 -21.00 -8.39 1.35
CA PRO A 200 -20.05 -7.93 0.34
C PRO A 200 -20.55 -8.34 -1.05
N SER A 201 -20.15 -7.57 -2.07
CA SER A 201 -20.46 -7.86 -3.48
C SER A 201 -19.80 -9.14 -3.99
N ASP A 202 -18.69 -9.54 -3.36
CA ASP A 202 -17.91 -10.73 -3.67
C ASP A 202 -18.03 -11.72 -2.51
N THR A 203 -19.10 -12.51 -2.50
CA THR A 203 -19.38 -13.43 -1.39
C THR A 203 -18.43 -14.60 -1.31
N ASP A 204 -17.74 -14.95 -2.40
CA ASP A 204 -16.87 -16.13 -2.49
C ASP A 204 -15.61 -15.97 -1.63
N ASN A 205 -15.23 -14.72 -1.37
CA ASN A 205 -14.09 -14.35 -0.52
C ASN A 205 -14.46 -14.16 0.95
N TYR A 206 -15.71 -14.42 1.35
CA TYR A 206 -16.18 -14.21 2.71
C TYR A 206 -16.98 -15.39 3.27
N ASN A 207 -16.70 -15.73 4.52
CA ASN A 207 -17.52 -16.65 5.31
C ASN A 207 -18.49 -15.85 6.17
N TYR A 208 -19.79 -16.06 5.97
CA TYR A 208 -20.82 -15.49 6.86
C TYR A 208 -20.96 -16.36 8.11
N VAL A 209 -20.63 -15.80 9.27
CA VAL A 209 -20.62 -16.55 10.53
C VAL A 209 -21.07 -15.67 11.69
N TYR A 210 -21.65 -16.29 12.72
CA TYR A 210 -21.82 -15.64 14.01
C TYR A 210 -20.52 -15.73 14.81
N MET A 211 -19.81 -14.61 14.96
CA MET A 211 -18.62 -14.57 15.81
C MET A 211 -18.99 -14.19 17.23
N THR A 212 -18.64 -15.04 18.20
CA THR A 212 -18.71 -14.69 19.61
C THR A 212 -17.68 -13.61 19.98
N THR A 213 -17.84 -13.01 21.16
CA THR A 213 -16.89 -12.04 21.70
C THR A 213 -15.47 -12.60 21.81
N GLU A 214 -15.36 -13.87 22.20
CA GLU A 214 -14.10 -14.61 22.33
C GLU A 214 -13.52 -14.92 20.95
N ALA A 215 -14.33 -15.39 20.01
CA ALA A 215 -13.88 -15.65 18.64
C ALA A 215 -13.37 -14.37 17.96
N GLN A 216 -13.99 -13.21 18.22
CA GLN A 216 -13.50 -11.92 17.74
C GLN A 216 -12.13 -11.58 18.31
N HIS A 217 -11.91 -11.87 19.59
CA HIS A 217 -10.62 -11.67 20.23
C HIS A 217 -9.55 -12.62 19.68
N GLU A 218 -9.87 -13.90 19.50
CA GLU A 218 -8.96 -14.88 18.89
C GLU A 218 -8.61 -14.55 17.44
N LEU A 219 -9.57 -14.11 16.64
CA LEU A 219 -9.29 -13.64 15.28
C LEU A 219 -8.29 -12.48 15.29
N MET A 220 -8.38 -11.58 16.27
CA MET A 220 -7.44 -10.46 16.36
C MET A 220 -6.06 -10.87 16.83
N LYS A 221 -5.90 -12.01 17.50
CA LYS A 221 -4.57 -12.56 17.83
C LYS A 221 -3.78 -12.99 16.58
N GLU A 222 -4.46 -13.30 15.46
CA GLU A 222 -3.78 -13.54 14.17
C GLU A 222 -2.97 -12.31 13.73
N PHE A 223 -3.41 -11.10 14.09
CA PHE A 223 -2.77 -9.83 13.72
C PHE A 223 -2.00 -9.16 14.87
N PHE A 224 -2.36 -9.49 16.11
CA PHE A 224 -1.79 -8.94 17.33
C PHE A 224 -1.51 -10.08 18.33
N PRO A 225 -0.39 -10.82 18.19
CA PRO A 225 -0.10 -11.99 19.03
C PRO A 225 -0.07 -11.68 20.53
N ASP A 226 0.35 -10.47 20.89
CA ASP A 226 0.45 -9.99 22.27
C ASP A 226 -0.82 -9.26 22.76
N LEU A 227 -1.97 -9.40 22.08
CA LEU A 227 -3.22 -8.66 22.40
C LEU A 227 -3.64 -8.78 23.88
N GLU A 228 -3.37 -9.94 24.49
CA GLU A 228 -3.66 -10.20 25.91
C GLU A 228 -2.94 -9.24 26.86
N GLN A 229 -1.77 -8.72 26.48
CA GLN A 229 -1.01 -7.76 27.28
C GLN A 229 -1.65 -6.36 27.29
N TYR A 230 -2.57 -6.08 26.35
CA TYR A 230 -3.09 -4.73 26.10
C TYR A 230 -4.59 -4.57 26.41
N GLY A 231 -5.30 -5.66 26.62
CA GLY A 231 -6.68 -5.61 27.09
C GLY A 231 -7.38 -6.95 26.99
N MET A 232 -8.26 -7.22 27.95
CA MET A 232 -9.14 -8.39 27.91
C MET A 232 -10.25 -8.22 26.88
N THR A 233 -10.94 -9.31 26.54
CA THR A 233 -12.08 -9.37 25.63
C THR A 233 -13.06 -8.20 25.80
N ASP A 234 -13.36 -7.78 27.02
CA ASP A 234 -14.28 -6.66 27.27
C ASP A 234 -13.78 -5.31 26.76
N ARG A 235 -12.48 -5.04 26.84
CA ARG A 235 -11.87 -3.79 26.37
C ARG A 235 -11.91 -3.71 24.84
N LEU A 236 -11.56 -4.81 24.18
CA LEU A 236 -11.70 -4.95 22.73
C LEU A 236 -13.12 -4.63 22.30
N GLN A 237 -14.09 -5.20 23.00
CA GLN A 237 -15.49 -5.07 22.68
C GLN A 237 -16.06 -3.68 22.94
N TYR A 238 -15.59 -3.01 23.99
CA TYR A 238 -15.86 -1.59 24.23
C TYR A 238 -15.38 -0.74 23.05
N TRP A 239 -14.17 -0.98 22.53
CA TRP A 239 -13.65 -0.24 21.37
C TRP A 239 -14.42 -0.50 20.08
N ILE A 240 -14.81 -1.74 19.80
CA ILE A 240 -15.70 -2.07 18.68
C ILE A 240 -17.03 -1.33 18.81
N GLY A 241 -17.60 -1.31 20.02
CA GLY A 241 -18.85 -0.60 20.29
C GLY A 241 -18.76 0.90 20.05
N GLN A 242 -17.69 1.54 20.54
CA GLN A 242 -17.45 2.98 20.37
C GLN A 242 -17.23 3.37 18.90
N SER A 243 -16.55 2.53 18.13
CA SER A 243 -16.26 2.80 16.71
C SER A 243 -17.40 2.40 15.77
N ASN A 244 -18.37 1.63 16.26
CA ASN A 244 -19.53 1.13 15.51
C ASN A 244 -19.18 0.35 14.21
N ILE A 245 -17.94 -0.15 14.08
CA ILE A 245 -17.46 -0.81 12.85
C ILE A 245 -18.22 -2.08 12.48
N TRP A 246 -18.73 -2.80 13.49
CA TRP A 246 -19.46 -4.05 13.32
C TRP A 246 -20.88 -3.99 13.89
N GLY A 247 -21.39 -2.79 14.14
CA GLY A 247 -22.73 -2.58 14.67
C GLY A 247 -22.95 -3.17 16.08
N PRO A 248 -24.22 -3.25 16.50
CA PRO A 248 -24.59 -3.63 17.86
C PRO A 248 -24.33 -5.11 18.14
N ARG A 249 -23.95 -5.38 19.38
CA ARG A 249 -23.77 -6.75 19.90
C ARG A 249 -25.12 -7.45 19.99
N LYS A 250 -25.17 -8.71 19.54
CA LYS A 250 -26.33 -9.60 19.61
C LYS A 250 -26.08 -10.73 20.61
N ARG A 251 -27.15 -11.42 21.01
CA ARG A 251 -27.13 -12.57 21.92
C ARG A 251 -27.77 -13.76 21.23
N ILE A 252 -27.12 -14.92 21.30
CA ILE A 252 -27.68 -16.21 20.87
C ILE A 252 -27.63 -17.21 22.01
N THR A 253 -28.45 -18.25 21.92
CA THR A 253 -28.41 -19.41 22.82
C THR A 253 -27.94 -20.60 22.02
N GLU A 254 -26.84 -21.22 22.42
CA GLU A 254 -26.24 -22.37 21.76
C GLU A 254 -25.91 -23.42 22.84
N HIS A 255 -26.42 -24.65 22.69
CA HIS A 255 -26.28 -25.72 23.68
C HIS A 255 -26.69 -25.35 25.12
N GLY A 256 -27.69 -24.47 25.27
CA GLY A 256 -28.18 -24.02 26.59
C GLY A 256 -27.38 -22.86 27.21
N GLU A 257 -26.25 -22.47 26.62
CA GLU A 257 -25.46 -21.33 27.06
C GLU A 257 -25.77 -20.06 26.25
N ARG A 258 -25.78 -18.91 26.93
CA ARG A 258 -25.99 -17.61 26.29
C ARG A 258 -24.65 -17.03 25.86
N LYS A 259 -24.47 -16.83 24.55
CA LYS A 259 -23.25 -16.26 23.97
C LYS A 259 -23.53 -14.91 23.32
N TYR A 260 -22.67 -13.93 23.57
CA TYR A 260 -22.72 -12.62 22.94
C TYR A 260 -21.79 -12.57 21.71
N GLY A 261 -22.19 -11.84 20.68
CA GLY A 261 -21.47 -11.85 19.41
C GLY A 261 -22.09 -10.97 18.34
N ARG A 262 -21.67 -11.17 17.09
CA ARG A 262 -22.12 -10.44 15.91
C ARG A 262 -22.15 -11.37 14.70
N HIS A 263 -23.11 -11.17 13.81
CA HIS A 263 -23.10 -11.80 12.49
C HIS A 263 -22.21 -10.98 11.57
N LEU A 264 -21.16 -11.61 11.05
CA LEU A 264 -20.14 -10.95 10.24
C LEU A 264 -19.85 -11.76 8.99
N TRP A 265 -19.63 -11.07 7.89
CA TRP A 265 -18.93 -11.59 6.72
C TRP A 265 -17.45 -11.42 6.99
N ILE A 266 -16.73 -12.52 7.23
CA ILE A 266 -15.29 -12.51 7.49
C ILE A 266 -14.56 -12.95 6.24
N ILE A 267 -13.53 -12.21 5.86
CA ILE A 267 -12.64 -12.59 4.75
C ILE A 267 -12.07 -14.00 4.98
N VAL A 268 -12.08 -14.85 3.95
CA VAL A 268 -11.50 -16.21 3.99
C VAL A 268 -10.05 -16.17 4.45
N LYS A 269 -9.60 -17.20 5.16
CA LYS A 269 -8.30 -17.20 5.87
C LYS A 269 -7.13 -16.90 4.95
N GLU A 270 -7.16 -17.46 3.75
CA GLU A 270 -6.16 -17.32 2.70
C GLU A 270 -6.00 -15.85 2.27
N MET A 271 -7.10 -15.10 2.24
CA MET A 271 -7.08 -13.67 1.91
C MET A 271 -6.62 -12.80 3.09
N ARG A 272 -6.86 -13.24 4.33
CA ARG A 272 -6.39 -12.55 5.54
C ARG A 272 -4.87 -12.56 5.66
N GLU A 273 -4.22 -13.67 5.30
CA GLU A 273 -2.75 -13.78 5.30
C GLU A 273 -2.07 -12.69 4.45
N PHE A 274 -2.69 -12.27 3.33
CA PHE A 274 -2.19 -11.15 2.51
C PHE A 274 -2.36 -9.77 3.16
N LEU A 275 -3.37 -9.60 4.03
CA LEU A 275 -3.57 -8.34 4.75
C LEU A 275 -2.51 -8.16 5.85
N VAL A 276 -2.07 -9.25 6.49
CA VAL A 276 -1.00 -9.23 7.50
C VAL A 276 0.28 -8.62 6.91
N GLU A 277 0.75 -9.11 5.75
CA GLU A 277 1.96 -8.60 5.08
C GLU A 277 1.88 -7.11 4.70
N SER A 278 0.69 -6.62 4.32
CA SER A 278 0.49 -5.21 3.97
C SER A 278 0.57 -4.27 5.19
N THR A 279 0.22 -4.77 6.38
CA THR A 279 0.25 -3.97 7.62
C THR A 279 1.63 -3.91 8.24
N ASP A 280 2.48 -4.92 8.03
CA ASP A 280 3.83 -4.97 8.59
C ASP A 280 4.75 -3.94 7.94
N SER A 281 4.66 -3.75 6.63
CA SER A 281 5.46 -2.73 5.92
C SER A 281 5.09 -1.30 6.35
N ILE A 282 3.79 -1.00 6.52
CA ILE A 282 3.33 0.31 6.97
C ILE A 282 3.72 0.56 8.43
N THR A 283 3.60 -0.46 9.27
CA THR A 283 3.98 -0.35 10.69
C THR A 283 5.49 -0.20 10.83
N ALA A 284 6.28 -0.96 10.08
CA ALA A 284 7.73 -0.82 10.03
C ALA A 284 8.14 0.59 9.59
N TYR A 285 7.44 1.16 8.60
CA TYR A 285 7.63 2.54 8.21
C TYR A 285 7.28 3.52 9.35
N TRP A 286 6.12 3.37 10.00
CA TRP A 286 5.75 4.26 11.12
C TRP A 286 6.68 4.13 12.32
N ASP A 287 7.23 2.95 12.58
CA ASP A 287 8.23 2.76 13.61
C ASP A 287 9.58 3.35 13.21
N HIS A 288 9.94 3.31 11.92
CA HIS A 288 11.08 4.06 11.36
C HIS A 288 10.94 5.56 11.61
N LEU A 289 9.74 6.13 11.42
CA LEU A 289 9.47 7.55 11.69
C LEU A 289 9.71 7.94 13.16
N LYS A 290 9.34 7.09 14.11
CA LYS A 290 9.45 7.40 15.55
C LYS A 290 10.89 7.46 16.04
N ASN A 291 11.80 6.77 15.37
CA ASN A 291 13.19 6.63 15.82
C ASN A 291 14.10 7.76 15.30
N GLU A 292 13.59 8.66 14.46
CA GLU A 292 14.39 9.66 13.76
C GLU A 292 13.90 11.09 14.01
N ILE A 293 14.20 11.61 15.21
CA ILE A 293 13.78 12.93 15.70
C ILE A 293 14.33 14.09 14.84
N ASP A 294 15.44 13.86 14.14
CA ASP A 294 16.13 14.88 13.31
C ASP A 294 15.57 15.00 11.88
N TYR A 295 14.53 14.24 11.57
CA TYR A 295 13.89 14.26 10.26
C TYR A 295 12.61 15.10 10.26
N ILE A 296 12.36 15.73 9.12
CA ILE A 296 11.03 16.18 8.71
C ILE A 296 10.57 15.32 7.54
N THR A 297 9.32 14.85 7.61
CA THR A 297 8.72 14.11 6.48
C THR A 297 7.91 15.08 5.63
N ILE A 298 8.34 15.29 4.38
CA ILE A 298 7.69 16.20 3.43
C ILE A 298 7.11 15.37 2.29
N GLY A 299 5.82 15.54 2.02
CA GLY A 299 5.11 14.89 0.93
C GLY A 299 5.21 15.69 -0.37
N TYR A 300 5.35 14.99 -1.48
CA TYR A 300 5.20 15.57 -2.81
C TYR A 300 4.29 14.70 -3.68
N ALA A 301 3.33 15.35 -4.32
CA ALA A 301 2.43 14.73 -5.29
C ALA A 301 2.45 15.50 -6.61
N ARG A 302 2.13 14.81 -7.70
CA ARG A 302 1.90 15.47 -8.99
C ARG A 302 0.78 14.80 -9.75
N LYS A 303 0.22 15.51 -10.72
CA LYS A 303 -0.72 14.94 -11.68
C LYS A 303 -0.34 15.33 -13.10
N SER A 304 -0.44 14.35 -14.00
CA SER A 304 -0.15 14.59 -15.43
C SER A 304 -1.30 15.36 -16.08
N PRO A 305 -1.03 16.15 -17.13
CA PRO A 305 -2.08 16.75 -17.93
C PRO A 305 -2.92 15.65 -18.58
N THR A 306 -4.23 15.71 -18.38
CA THR A 306 -5.22 14.75 -18.86
C THR A 306 -6.55 15.47 -19.07
N LYS A 307 -7.54 14.81 -19.67
CA LYS A 307 -8.79 15.46 -20.13
C LYS A 307 -9.82 15.75 -19.03
N GLU A 308 -9.54 15.43 -17.77
CA GLU A 308 -10.44 15.79 -16.66
C GLU A 308 -10.52 17.30 -16.45
N ASP A 309 -11.66 17.73 -15.91
CA ASP A 309 -11.88 19.11 -15.48
C ASP A 309 -11.12 19.44 -14.18
N ASP A 310 -11.07 20.75 -13.86
CA ASP A 310 -10.34 21.27 -12.71
C ASP A 310 -10.90 20.75 -11.39
N ALA A 311 -12.22 20.54 -11.29
CA ALA A 311 -12.86 20.01 -10.09
C ALA A 311 -12.43 18.55 -9.82
N SER A 312 -12.44 17.71 -10.85
CA SER A 312 -11.98 16.32 -10.79
C SER A 312 -10.49 16.25 -10.49
N ARG A 313 -9.68 17.11 -11.11
CA ARG A 313 -8.24 17.22 -10.85
C ARG A 313 -7.96 17.61 -9.41
N THR A 314 -8.64 18.63 -8.90
CA THR A 314 -8.57 19.07 -7.50
C THR A 314 -8.93 17.92 -6.55
N ARG A 315 -10.02 17.21 -6.82
CA ARG A 315 -10.44 16.05 -6.01
C ARG A 315 -9.38 14.93 -6.01
N LEU A 316 -8.77 14.63 -7.15
CA LEU A 316 -7.73 13.61 -7.24
C LEU A 316 -6.45 14.02 -6.49
N LEU A 317 -6.04 15.28 -6.63
CA LEU A 317 -4.91 15.83 -5.88
C LEU A 317 -5.18 15.85 -4.38
N GLN A 318 -6.40 16.20 -3.95
CA GLN A 318 -6.81 16.12 -2.55
C GLN A 318 -6.65 14.69 -2.00
N LEU A 319 -7.08 13.66 -2.74
CA LEU A 319 -6.91 12.27 -2.32
C LEU A 319 -5.42 11.89 -2.19
N MET A 320 -4.55 12.42 -3.06
CA MET A 320 -3.11 12.21 -2.95
C MET A 320 -2.53 12.94 -1.72
N THR A 321 -2.96 14.18 -1.46
CA THR A 321 -2.57 14.96 -0.29
C THR A 321 -2.99 14.28 1.01
N ASP A 322 -4.25 13.85 1.11
CA ASP A 322 -4.78 13.11 2.26
C ASP A 322 -3.97 11.83 2.51
N LYS A 323 -3.62 11.11 1.43
CA LYS A 323 -2.79 9.91 1.53
C LYS A 323 -1.41 10.22 2.09
N LEU A 324 -0.76 11.29 1.62
CA LEU A 324 0.55 11.71 2.14
C LEU A 324 0.48 12.09 3.63
N TYR A 325 -0.55 12.81 4.07
CA TYR A 325 -0.73 13.13 5.49
C TYR A 325 -1.05 11.89 6.34
N PHE A 326 -2.11 11.15 6.01
CA PHE A 326 -2.63 10.11 6.90
C PHE A 326 -1.80 8.83 6.88
N ARG A 327 -1.32 8.43 5.70
CA ARG A 327 -0.58 7.18 5.50
C ARG A 327 0.92 7.39 5.62
N MET A 328 1.46 8.42 4.97
CA MET A 328 2.90 8.70 4.98
C MET A 328 3.34 9.59 6.15
N LYS A 329 2.40 10.11 6.97
CA LYS A 329 2.69 10.97 8.13
C LYS A 329 3.54 12.18 7.77
N CYS A 330 3.25 12.77 6.61
CA CYS A 330 3.90 14.02 6.20
C CYS A 330 3.51 15.16 7.16
N GLU A 331 4.45 16.05 7.44
CA GLU A 331 4.21 17.30 8.15
C GLU A 331 3.73 18.39 7.19
N GLU A 332 4.23 18.36 5.96
CA GLU A 332 3.91 19.31 4.89
C GLU A 332 3.75 18.56 3.57
N VAL A 333 2.85 19.01 2.69
CA VAL A 333 2.61 18.41 1.39
C VAL A 333 2.59 19.47 0.29
N TYR A 334 3.39 19.23 -0.76
CA TYR A 334 3.49 20.08 -1.94
C TYR A 334 2.96 19.34 -3.17
N VAL A 335 2.37 20.06 -4.11
CA VAL A 335 1.70 19.45 -5.27
C VAL A 335 2.08 20.15 -6.57
N SER A 336 2.29 19.38 -7.63
CA SER A 336 2.34 19.92 -9.00
C SER A 336 1.09 19.48 -9.78
N PRO A 337 0.09 20.35 -9.97
CA PRO A 337 -1.23 19.95 -10.46
C PRO A 337 -1.24 19.45 -11.91
N GLN A 338 -0.29 19.94 -12.71
CA GLN A 338 -0.27 19.70 -14.15
C GLN A 338 1.18 19.69 -14.66
N CYS A 339 1.82 18.54 -14.59
CA CYS A 339 3.17 18.36 -15.12
C CYS A 339 3.40 16.93 -15.61
N PHE A 340 4.23 16.76 -16.64
CA PHE A 340 4.54 15.42 -17.12
C PHE A 340 5.56 14.72 -16.20
N ALA A 341 5.53 13.38 -16.20
CA ALA A 341 6.41 12.60 -15.34
C ALA A 341 7.89 12.73 -15.71
N ASN A 342 8.16 12.94 -17.00
CA ASN A 342 9.48 13.10 -17.58
C ASN A 342 9.93 14.56 -17.67
N GLU A 343 9.10 15.49 -17.20
CA GLU A 343 9.45 16.91 -17.10
C GLU A 343 10.40 17.13 -15.92
N PRO A 344 11.48 17.92 -16.09
CA PRO A 344 12.45 18.19 -15.04
C PRO A 344 11.76 18.67 -13.77
N ILE A 345 12.06 18.05 -12.63
CA ILE A 345 11.36 18.33 -11.35
C ILE A 345 11.37 19.84 -11.06
N LEU A 346 12.52 20.50 -11.19
CA LEU A 346 12.70 21.92 -10.81
C LEU A 346 12.04 22.92 -11.75
N GLU A 347 11.59 22.50 -12.93
CA GLU A 347 10.99 23.39 -13.94
C GLU A 347 9.46 23.35 -13.92
N ARG A 348 8.87 22.50 -13.07
CA ARG A 348 7.41 22.32 -12.98
C ARG A 348 6.72 23.56 -12.42
N ASP A 349 5.43 23.64 -12.70
CA ASP A 349 4.54 24.68 -12.18
C ASP A 349 4.96 26.11 -12.61
N SER A 350 5.59 26.23 -13.78
CA SER A 350 5.93 27.51 -14.41
C SER A 350 5.09 27.72 -15.68
N PRO A 351 4.17 28.71 -15.70
CA PRO A 351 3.83 29.65 -14.61
C PRO A 351 3.04 28.99 -13.46
N PRO A 352 3.00 29.63 -12.26
CA PRO A 352 2.26 29.12 -11.11
C PRO A 352 0.77 28.91 -11.38
N LEU A 353 0.20 27.85 -10.80
CA LEU A 353 -1.21 27.47 -10.95
C LEU A 353 -2.01 27.73 -9.67
N ASP A 354 -2.06 28.99 -9.23
CA ASP A 354 -2.54 29.42 -7.90
C ASP A 354 -3.99 28.98 -7.56
N HIS A 355 -4.84 28.85 -8.57
CA HIS A 355 -6.22 28.41 -8.39
C HIS A 355 -6.33 26.98 -7.86
N PHE A 356 -5.39 26.08 -8.19
CA PHE A 356 -5.35 24.73 -7.64
C PHE A 356 -4.88 24.73 -6.19
N TYR A 357 -3.82 25.48 -5.87
CA TYR A 357 -3.27 25.53 -4.51
C TYR A 357 -4.29 26.06 -3.50
N SER A 358 -5.11 27.02 -3.92
CA SER A 358 -6.19 27.58 -3.09
C SER A 358 -7.36 26.61 -2.86
N SER A 359 -7.53 25.63 -3.76
CA SER A 359 -8.66 24.69 -3.75
C SER A 359 -8.34 23.37 -3.06
N ILE A 360 -7.07 23.02 -2.91
CA ILE A 360 -6.61 21.79 -2.25
C ILE A 360 -6.32 22.11 -0.79
N LYS A 361 -7.05 21.47 0.12
CA LYS A 361 -6.86 21.63 1.57
C LYS A 361 -5.51 21.09 2.00
N ASP A 362 -4.86 21.80 2.92
CA ASP A 362 -3.57 21.45 3.51
C ASP A 362 -2.44 21.32 2.46
N CYS A 363 -2.57 21.99 1.31
CA CYS A 363 -1.50 22.12 0.33
C CYS A 363 -0.55 23.26 0.72
N ASN A 364 0.74 22.98 0.82
CA ASN A 364 1.78 23.96 1.16
C ASN A 364 2.38 24.69 -0.06
N GLY A 365 1.91 24.37 -1.27
CA GLY A 365 2.28 25.06 -2.51
C GLY A 365 2.81 24.13 -3.60
N GLY A 366 3.48 24.72 -4.58
CA GLY A 366 4.05 24.02 -5.73
C GLY A 366 5.48 23.56 -5.53
N ILE A 367 6.15 23.14 -6.62
CA ILE A 367 7.56 22.73 -6.54
C ILE A 367 8.49 23.88 -6.13
N THR A 368 8.15 25.13 -6.49
CA THR A 368 8.92 26.31 -6.08
C THR A 368 8.86 26.52 -4.57
N ASP A 369 7.72 26.23 -3.94
CA ASP A 369 7.58 26.35 -2.49
C ASP A 369 8.28 25.19 -1.76
N LEU A 370 8.20 23.97 -2.32
CA LEU A 370 8.96 22.82 -1.84
C LEU A 370 10.46 23.09 -1.86
N THR A 371 11.00 23.61 -2.96
CA THR A 371 12.44 23.87 -3.10
C THR A 371 12.92 24.97 -2.15
N LYS A 372 12.12 26.02 -1.94
CA LYS A 372 12.37 27.01 -0.87
C LYS A 372 12.38 26.36 0.50
N ARG A 373 11.37 25.52 0.80
CA ARG A 373 11.26 24.82 2.08
C ARG A 373 12.47 23.93 2.36
N ILE A 374 12.93 23.20 1.33
CA ILE A 374 14.13 22.38 1.40
C ILE A 374 15.37 23.25 1.60
N HIS A 375 15.49 24.39 0.90
CA HIS A 375 16.66 25.25 1.00
C HIS A 375 16.83 25.86 2.39
N TYR A 376 15.75 26.27 3.04
CA TYR A 376 15.80 26.95 4.34
C TYR A 376 15.76 26.00 5.54
N THR A 377 15.48 24.71 5.35
CA THR A 377 15.43 23.77 6.47
C THR A 377 16.82 23.27 6.86
N GLN A 378 17.11 23.28 8.16
CA GLN A 378 18.32 22.65 8.71
C GLN A 378 18.11 21.17 9.06
N LYS A 379 16.86 20.69 9.06
CA LYS A 379 16.53 19.28 9.33
C LYS A 379 16.87 18.39 8.14
N ASN A 380 17.15 17.11 8.44
CA ASN A 380 17.18 16.09 7.41
C ASN A 380 15.76 15.88 6.87
N ILE A 381 15.63 15.66 5.57
CA ILE A 381 14.34 15.49 4.91
C ILE A 381 14.18 14.03 4.49
N ARG A 382 13.01 13.48 4.84
CA ARG A 382 12.43 12.30 4.22
C ARG A 382 11.39 12.78 3.21
N LEU A 383 11.68 12.62 1.93
CA LEU A 383 10.72 12.95 0.89
C LEU A 383 9.73 11.78 0.75
N ALA A 384 8.43 12.01 0.86
CA ALA A 384 7.41 10.98 0.68
C ALA A 384 6.67 11.19 -0.65
N ILE A 385 6.55 10.13 -1.44
CA ILE A 385 5.89 10.16 -2.75
C ILE A 385 4.94 8.98 -2.94
N ILE A 386 3.98 9.13 -3.85
CA ILE A 386 3.08 8.05 -4.26
C ILE A 386 3.61 7.49 -5.57
N ASP A 387 4.10 6.25 -5.54
CA ASP A 387 4.80 5.57 -6.63
C ASP A 387 6.04 6.34 -7.18
N TYR A 388 6.84 5.66 -8.03
CA TYR A 388 8.03 6.26 -8.63
C TYR A 388 7.71 7.45 -9.55
N ALA A 389 6.66 7.31 -10.37
CA ALA A 389 6.24 8.34 -11.30
C ALA A 389 5.65 9.55 -10.57
N GLY A 390 5.25 9.44 -9.30
CA GLY A 390 4.85 10.54 -8.45
C GLY A 390 5.95 11.60 -8.28
N LEU A 391 7.23 11.20 -8.33
CA LEU A 391 8.34 12.14 -8.38
C LEU A 391 8.77 12.44 -9.81
N SER A 392 9.28 11.45 -10.55
CA SER A 392 9.78 11.62 -11.92
C SER A 392 9.93 10.26 -12.59
N THR A 393 9.90 10.22 -13.91
CA THR A 393 10.24 9.02 -14.69
C THR A 393 11.66 9.07 -15.26
N SER A 394 12.44 10.09 -14.92
CA SER A 394 13.82 10.27 -15.37
C SER A 394 14.79 10.00 -14.22
N PRO A 395 15.51 8.87 -14.22
CA PRO A 395 16.52 8.56 -13.20
C PRO A 395 17.56 9.67 -13.03
N ASN A 396 18.01 10.27 -14.14
CA ASN A 396 19.00 11.34 -14.12
C ASN A 396 18.47 12.60 -13.45
N ASP A 397 17.21 12.94 -13.69
CA ASP A 397 16.56 14.09 -13.06
C ASP A 397 16.40 13.87 -11.55
N VAL A 398 16.02 12.66 -11.13
CA VAL A 398 15.97 12.29 -9.71
C VAL A 398 17.36 12.38 -9.07
N ARG A 399 18.41 11.85 -9.71
CA ARG A 399 19.79 11.98 -9.21
C ARG A 399 20.20 13.44 -9.07
N ASN A 400 19.91 14.27 -10.08
CA ASN A 400 20.23 15.69 -10.04
C ASN A 400 19.49 16.40 -8.92
N PHE A 401 18.22 16.10 -8.71
CA PHE A 401 17.43 16.65 -7.60
C PHE A 401 18.05 16.33 -6.22
N PHE A 402 18.46 15.08 -5.99
CA PHE A 402 19.11 14.65 -4.74
C PHE A 402 20.53 15.21 -4.57
N LYS A 403 21.24 15.49 -5.66
CA LYS A 403 22.55 16.19 -5.63
C LYS A 403 22.38 17.66 -5.26
N THR A 404 21.36 18.32 -5.83
CA THR A 404 21.05 19.72 -5.56
C THR A 404 20.63 19.94 -4.11
N TYR A 405 19.90 18.98 -3.52
CA TYR A 405 19.40 19.07 -2.15
C TYR A 405 19.98 17.98 -1.24
N PRO A 406 21.21 18.19 -0.72
CA PRO A 406 21.91 17.17 0.06
C PRO A 406 21.26 16.87 1.41
N ASN A 407 20.36 17.74 1.89
CA ASN A 407 19.58 17.53 3.11
C ASN A 407 18.40 16.55 2.92
N ILE A 408 18.04 16.17 1.70
CA ILE A 408 17.15 15.05 1.45
C ILE A 408 17.95 13.76 1.63
N LYS A 409 17.76 13.10 2.77
CA LYS A 409 18.55 11.92 3.16
C LYS A 409 17.91 10.61 2.75
N GLU A 410 16.61 10.59 2.55
CA GLU A 410 15.91 9.42 2.03
C GLU A 410 14.58 9.79 1.37
N ILE A 411 14.07 8.83 0.61
CA ILE A 411 12.76 8.88 -0.02
C ILE A 411 11.93 7.67 0.35
N ALA A 412 10.69 7.93 0.77
CA ALA A 412 9.69 6.92 1.08
C ALA A 412 8.67 6.85 -0.08
N ILE A 413 8.60 5.71 -0.75
CA ILE A 413 7.73 5.47 -1.90
C ILE A 413 6.57 4.58 -1.47
N ASP A 414 5.35 5.10 -1.58
CA ASP A 414 4.14 4.32 -1.31
C ASP A 414 3.66 3.57 -2.54
N HIS A 415 3.80 2.24 -2.52
CA HIS A 415 3.28 1.32 -3.54
C HIS A 415 1.85 0.85 -3.24
N GLY A 416 1.18 1.46 -2.25
CA GLY A 416 -0.17 1.14 -1.81
C GLY A 416 -0.23 -0.06 -0.85
N LYS A 417 0.47 -1.16 -1.17
CA LYS A 417 0.56 -2.34 -0.28
C LYS A 417 1.76 -2.32 0.65
N SER A 418 2.81 -1.60 0.25
CA SER A 418 4.06 -1.48 0.99
C SER A 418 4.62 -0.07 0.84
N ILE A 419 5.50 0.29 1.75
CA ILE A 419 6.31 1.50 1.70
C ILE A 419 7.76 1.07 1.56
N GLU A 420 8.40 1.51 0.47
CA GLU A 420 9.82 1.31 0.22
C GLU A 420 10.58 2.58 0.65
N ILE A 421 11.71 2.41 1.32
CA ILE A 421 12.59 3.52 1.70
C ILE A 421 13.91 3.35 0.96
N LEU A 422 14.31 4.38 0.23
CA LEU A 422 15.62 4.46 -0.43
C LEU A 422 16.41 5.61 0.19
N THR A 423 17.62 5.31 0.65
CA THR A 423 18.55 6.32 1.13
C THR A 423 19.08 7.17 -0.03
N GLN A 424 19.55 8.38 0.28
CA GLN A 424 20.22 9.24 -0.69
C GLN A 424 21.41 8.54 -1.34
N TYR A 425 22.18 7.75 -0.57
CA TYR A 425 23.29 6.98 -1.12
C TYR A 425 22.82 5.98 -2.19
N GLN A 426 21.73 5.26 -1.95
CA GLN A 426 21.14 4.38 -2.96
C GLN A 426 20.70 5.15 -4.20
N ILE A 427 20.06 6.31 -4.05
CA ILE A 427 19.68 7.13 -5.19
C ILE A 427 20.90 7.65 -5.98
N LEU A 428 21.96 8.07 -5.30
CA LEU A 428 23.11 8.71 -5.95
C LEU A 428 24.12 7.73 -6.53
N GLU A 429 24.43 6.66 -5.80
CA GLU A 429 25.57 5.76 -6.07
C GLU A 429 25.13 4.38 -6.56
N SER A 430 23.91 3.94 -6.26
CA SER A 430 23.41 2.63 -6.72
C SER A 430 22.60 2.74 -8.02
N SER A 431 22.18 1.60 -8.56
CA SER A 431 21.22 1.51 -9.67
C SER A 431 19.76 1.72 -9.22
N ASP A 432 19.50 2.04 -7.94
CA ASP A 432 18.14 2.20 -7.42
C ASP A 432 17.40 3.39 -8.05
N ALA A 433 18.11 4.42 -8.52
CA ALA A 433 17.48 5.49 -9.31
C ALA A 433 16.87 4.98 -10.63
N GLU A 434 17.36 3.86 -11.19
CA GLU A 434 16.79 3.26 -12.41
C GLU A 434 15.37 2.74 -12.19
N LYS A 435 14.96 2.50 -10.93
CA LYS A 435 13.57 2.16 -10.61
C LYS A 435 12.60 3.28 -10.98
N PHE A 436 13.08 4.53 -11.07
CA PHE A 436 12.29 5.65 -11.57
C PHE A 436 12.09 5.61 -13.08
N ASN A 437 12.84 4.81 -13.84
CA ASN A 437 12.55 4.54 -15.26
C ASN A 437 11.38 3.56 -15.43
N CYS A 438 10.25 3.86 -14.79
CA CYS A 438 9.10 2.96 -14.69
C CYS A 438 8.12 3.07 -15.88
N ARG A 439 8.38 3.97 -16.84
CA ARG A 439 7.62 4.07 -18.09
C ARG A 439 8.49 3.57 -19.24
N SER A 440 8.28 2.33 -19.68
CA SER A 440 8.87 1.84 -20.91
C SER A 440 8.38 2.68 -22.10
N SER A 441 9.28 2.97 -23.03
CA SER A 441 8.94 3.64 -24.28
C SER A 441 7.87 2.83 -25.02
N LEU A 442 6.91 3.53 -25.65
CA LEU A 442 5.99 2.90 -26.58
C LEU A 442 6.82 2.20 -27.66
N VAL A 443 6.69 0.87 -27.77
CA VAL A 443 7.39 0.12 -28.81
C VAL A 443 6.96 0.65 -30.16
N LYS A 444 7.93 1.12 -30.97
CA LYS A 444 7.70 1.57 -32.35
C LYS A 444 7.03 0.42 -33.11
N ARG A 445 5.76 0.59 -33.48
CA ARG A 445 4.96 -0.40 -34.21
C ARG A 445 5.21 -0.40 -35.72
N SER A 446 6.11 0.44 -36.23
CA SER A 446 6.56 0.40 -37.62
C SER A 446 7.93 1.09 -37.78
N LYS A 447 8.68 0.66 -38.81
CA LYS A 447 9.85 1.36 -39.34
C LYS A 447 9.43 2.33 -40.43
#